data_AF-A0A5M3W534-F1
#
_entry.id   AF-A0A5M3W534-F1
#
_cell.length_a   1.000
_cell.length_b   1.000
_cell.length_c   1.000
_cell.angle_alpha   90.00
_cell.angle_beta   90.00
_cell.angle_gamma   90.00
#
_symmetry.space_group_name_H-M   'P 1'
#
loop_
_entity.id
_entity.type
_entity.pdbx_description
1 polymer ?
#
loop_
_entity_poly.entity_id
_entity_poly.type
_entity_poly.pdbx_seq_one_letter_code
_entity_poly.pdbx_strand_id
1 'polypeptide(L)'
;MSDDTPVGPVDTSNMTDDEVAALNLRVVEAHFHNETPDSVDKAIALYADDIVWEAPNRGLVYTDTNEVKQGYLGIFETLHYNRTTSLRRYATRDYVFDDQIADLSVVGDQMPNLGFKVGDRVSMRLIHIFEMRDGQITREIAYEMSRPWGGASDHDWIGPDAAVVDYPDGPHFGQWEK
;
A
#
# COMPACT_ATOMS: atom_id res chain seq x y z
N MET A 1 -14.20 -10.69 -0.36
CA MET A 1 -14.11 -10.89 1.11
C MET A 1 -14.20 -12.38 1.38
N SER A 2 -13.29 -12.97 2.15
CA SER A 2 -13.82 -13.90 3.14
C SER A 2 -14.57 -13.02 4.13
N ASP A 3 -15.86 -13.27 4.33
CA ASP A 3 -16.77 -12.47 5.19
C ASP A 3 -16.32 -12.33 6.67
N ASP A 4 -15.12 -12.80 7.03
CA ASP A 4 -14.62 -12.98 8.39
C ASP A 4 -13.59 -11.91 8.85
N THR A 5 -13.27 -10.89 8.05
CA THR A 5 -12.38 -9.81 8.56
C THR A 5 -13.21 -8.85 9.42
N PRO A 6 -12.90 -8.70 10.72
CA PRO A 6 -13.66 -7.83 11.59
C PRO A 6 -13.49 -6.36 11.17
N VAL A 7 -14.60 -5.63 11.17
CA VAL A 7 -14.62 -4.17 11.00
C VAL A 7 -14.88 -3.57 12.38
N GLY A 8 -14.03 -2.62 12.80
CA GLY A 8 -14.06 -2.01 14.12
C GLY A 8 -13.20 -2.74 15.17
N PRO A 9 -13.23 -2.27 16.43
CA PRO A 9 -12.34 -2.77 17.47
C PRO A 9 -12.66 -4.20 17.89
N VAL A 10 -11.60 -4.97 18.11
CA VAL A 10 -11.61 -6.36 18.60
C VAL A 10 -10.93 -6.41 19.95
N ASP A 11 -11.57 -7.04 20.95
CA ASP A 11 -10.94 -7.28 22.25
C ASP A 11 -9.82 -8.32 22.11
N THR A 12 -8.58 -7.84 22.14
CA THR A 12 -7.36 -8.66 22.03
C THR A 12 -6.73 -9.03 23.38
N SER A 13 -7.40 -8.71 24.50
CA SER A 13 -6.82 -8.87 25.86
C SER A 13 -6.50 -10.30 26.25
N ASN A 14 -7.27 -11.26 25.72
CA ASN A 14 -7.11 -12.70 25.99
C ASN A 14 -6.40 -13.46 24.87
N MET A 15 -5.94 -12.75 23.83
CA MET A 15 -5.21 -13.33 22.71
C MET A 15 -3.71 -13.32 22.97
N THR A 16 -3.03 -14.37 22.56
CA THR A 16 -1.57 -14.43 22.49
C THR A 16 -1.04 -13.46 21.43
N ASP A 17 0.24 -13.10 21.52
CA ASP A 17 0.85 -12.18 20.55
C ASP A 17 0.83 -12.74 19.11
N ASP A 18 1.00 -14.05 18.94
CA ASP A 18 0.92 -14.71 17.63
C ASP A 18 -0.50 -14.64 17.05
N GLU A 19 -1.53 -14.80 17.88
CA GLU A 19 -2.93 -14.67 17.47
C GLU A 19 -3.27 -13.22 17.06
N VAL A 20 -2.75 -12.23 17.78
CA VAL A 20 -2.94 -10.81 17.42
C VAL A 20 -2.16 -10.48 16.16
N ALA A 21 -0.91 -10.95 16.01
CA ALA A 21 -0.14 -10.76 14.79
C ALA A 21 -0.85 -11.37 13.56
N ALA A 22 -1.43 -12.57 13.70
CA ALA A 22 -2.21 -13.21 12.64
C ALA A 22 -3.50 -12.44 12.32
N LEU A 23 -4.19 -11.86 13.33
CA LEU A 23 -5.31 -10.96 13.11
C LEU A 23 -4.89 -9.72 12.32
N ASN A 24 -3.81 -9.04 12.75
CA ASN A 24 -3.31 -7.84 12.11
C ASN A 24 -2.90 -8.08 10.65
N LEU A 25 -2.22 -9.19 10.37
CA LEU A 25 -1.88 -9.63 9.01
C LEU A 25 -3.11 -9.74 8.12
N ARG A 26 -4.19 -10.38 8.62
CA ARG A 26 -5.45 -10.50 7.86
C ARG A 26 -6.11 -9.16 7.61
N VAL A 27 -6.10 -8.26 8.60
CA VAL A 27 -6.66 -6.91 8.45
C VAL A 27 -5.92 -6.13 7.36
N VAL A 28 -4.58 -6.13 7.38
CA VAL A 28 -3.78 -5.44 6.35
C VAL A 28 -3.89 -6.12 4.98
N GLU A 29 -3.99 -7.44 4.92
CA GLU A 29 -4.27 -8.14 3.67
C GLU A 29 -5.64 -7.77 3.08
N ALA A 30 -6.67 -7.67 3.93
CA ALA A 30 -7.98 -7.19 3.53
C ALA A 30 -7.95 -5.71 3.10
N HIS A 31 -7.12 -4.88 3.75
CA HIS A 31 -6.91 -3.50 3.36
C HIS A 31 -6.38 -3.42 1.92
N PHE A 32 -5.23 -4.04 1.62
CA PHE A 32 -4.65 -4.08 0.27
C PHE A 32 -5.61 -4.65 -0.79
N HIS A 33 -6.36 -5.71 -0.46
CA HIS A 33 -7.31 -6.30 -1.39
C HIS A 33 -8.42 -5.33 -1.83
N ASN A 34 -8.74 -4.34 -1.00
CA ASN A 34 -9.79 -3.36 -1.25
C ASN A 34 -9.26 -2.00 -1.76
N GLU A 35 -7.95 -1.86 -2.02
CA GLU A 35 -7.36 -0.64 -2.60
C GLU A 35 -7.65 -0.53 -4.10
N THR A 36 -8.93 -0.39 -4.44
CA THR A 36 -9.39 -0.14 -5.80
C THR A 36 -10.45 0.96 -5.80
N PRO A 37 -10.67 1.65 -6.93
CA PRO A 37 -11.69 2.70 -7.02
C PRO A 37 -13.08 2.25 -6.52
N ASP A 38 -13.46 1.00 -6.80
CA ASP A 38 -14.79 0.45 -6.47
C ASP A 38 -14.90 -0.04 -5.02
N SER A 39 -13.78 -0.24 -4.31
CA SER A 39 -13.79 -0.88 -2.99
C SER A 39 -13.00 -0.16 -1.90
N VAL A 40 -12.42 1.01 -2.19
CA VAL A 40 -11.60 1.80 -1.25
C VAL A 40 -12.31 2.09 0.08
N ASP A 41 -13.64 2.25 0.07
CA ASP A 41 -14.43 2.44 1.30
C ASP A 41 -14.31 1.26 2.27
N LYS A 42 -14.11 0.04 1.77
CA LYS A 42 -13.86 -1.15 2.61
C LYS A 42 -12.46 -1.15 3.18
N ALA A 43 -11.47 -0.62 2.46
CA ALA A 43 -10.11 -0.44 2.96
C ALA A 43 -10.08 0.57 4.11
N ILE A 44 -10.77 1.70 3.94
CA ILE A 44 -10.87 2.78 4.94
C ILE A 44 -11.64 2.33 6.17
N ALA A 45 -12.65 1.46 6.03
CA ALA A 45 -13.41 0.93 7.15
C ALA A 45 -12.55 0.12 8.16
N LEU A 46 -11.33 -0.27 7.80
CA LEU A 46 -10.38 -0.98 8.66
C LEU A 46 -9.52 -0.02 9.51
N TYR A 47 -9.62 1.28 9.27
CA TYR A 47 -8.94 2.30 10.06
C TYR A 47 -9.61 2.53 11.40
N ALA A 48 -8.83 2.98 12.38
CA ALA A 48 -9.34 3.58 13.60
C ALA A 48 -9.79 5.02 13.33
N ASP A 49 -10.68 5.54 14.19
CA ASP A 49 -11.20 6.91 14.05
C ASP A 49 -10.11 7.99 14.18
N ASP A 50 -8.98 7.66 14.82
CA ASP A 50 -7.80 8.51 15.01
C ASP A 50 -6.66 8.20 14.01
N ILE A 51 -6.98 7.67 12.83
CA ILE A 51 -6.00 7.34 11.78
C ILE A 51 -5.07 8.50 11.45
N VAL A 52 -3.78 8.18 11.31
CA VAL A 52 -2.80 9.03 10.66
C VAL A 52 -2.25 8.32 9.43
N TRP A 53 -2.30 8.95 8.26
CA TRP A 53 -1.71 8.42 7.03
C TRP A 53 -0.55 9.33 6.60
N GLU A 54 0.62 8.76 6.34
CA GLU A 54 1.82 9.52 6.02
C GLU A 54 2.50 8.99 4.76
N ALA A 55 2.92 9.90 3.89
CA ALA A 55 3.90 9.61 2.83
C ALA A 55 5.08 10.57 2.99
N PRO A 56 6.08 10.21 3.83
CA PRO A 56 7.20 11.10 4.14
C PRO A 56 7.99 11.53 2.89
N ASN A 57 8.16 10.62 1.92
CA ASN A 57 8.83 10.92 0.65
C ASN A 57 8.12 12.00 -0.18
N ARG A 58 6.79 12.10 -0.06
CA ARG A 58 5.98 13.15 -0.69
C ARG A 58 5.71 14.34 0.22
N GLY A 59 6.08 14.26 1.50
CA GLY A 59 5.85 15.30 2.51
C GLY A 59 4.37 15.47 2.87
N LEU A 60 3.60 14.37 2.93
CA LEU A 60 2.17 14.38 3.18
C LEU A 60 1.83 13.72 4.51
N VAL A 61 0.87 14.33 5.21
CA VAL A 61 0.27 13.80 6.45
C VAL A 61 -1.23 14.09 6.38
N TYR A 62 -2.04 13.06 6.52
CA TYR A 62 -3.51 13.14 6.60
C TYR A 62 -3.95 12.59 7.96
N THR A 63 -4.87 13.30 8.60
CA THR A 63 -5.42 12.90 9.91
C THR A 63 -6.95 12.83 9.90
N ASP A 64 -7.54 12.84 8.70
CA ASP A 64 -8.97 12.74 8.45
C ASP A 64 -9.22 11.65 7.40
N THR A 65 -10.18 10.76 7.65
CA THR A 65 -10.46 9.62 6.77
C THR A 65 -10.90 10.03 5.37
N ASN A 66 -11.53 11.19 5.19
CA ASN A 66 -11.88 11.69 3.86
C ASN A 66 -10.64 12.19 3.13
N GLU A 67 -9.70 12.85 3.81
CA GLU A 67 -8.42 13.23 3.21
C GLU A 67 -7.65 11.98 2.75
N VAL A 68 -7.59 10.94 3.58
CA VAL A 68 -6.98 9.66 3.21
C VAL A 68 -7.68 9.05 1.98
N LYS A 69 -9.02 9.05 1.96
CA LYS A 69 -9.80 8.58 0.81
C LYS A 69 -9.45 9.33 -0.48
N GLN A 70 -9.43 10.65 -0.43
CA GLN A 70 -9.06 11.45 -1.61
C GLN A 70 -7.61 11.19 -2.02
N GLY A 71 -6.72 10.96 -1.07
CA GLY A 71 -5.35 10.51 -1.32
C GLY A 71 -5.29 9.23 -2.14
N TYR A 72 -6.02 8.19 -1.74
CA TYR A 72 -6.12 6.92 -2.47
C TYR A 72 -6.71 7.09 -3.88
N LEU A 73 -7.79 7.85 -4.02
CA LEU A 73 -8.37 8.11 -5.34
C LEU A 73 -7.37 8.83 -6.25
N GLY A 74 -6.63 9.80 -5.72
CA GLY A 74 -5.56 10.47 -6.45
C GLY A 74 -4.43 9.52 -6.87
N ILE A 75 -4.10 8.52 -6.05
CA ILE A 75 -3.16 7.45 -6.42
C ILE A 75 -3.71 6.65 -7.61
N PHE A 76 -4.96 6.19 -7.57
CA PHE A 76 -5.57 5.41 -8.65
C PHE A 76 -5.70 6.18 -9.96
N GLU A 77 -5.92 7.50 -9.88
CA GLU A 77 -5.97 8.37 -11.06
C GLU A 77 -4.57 8.69 -11.63
N THR A 78 -3.51 8.56 -10.81
CA THR A 78 -2.15 8.93 -11.20
C THR A 78 -1.32 7.75 -11.65
N LEU A 79 -1.47 6.59 -11.01
CA LEU A 79 -0.60 5.44 -11.19
C LEU A 79 -1.35 4.24 -11.73
N HIS A 80 -0.83 3.68 -12.80
CA HIS A 80 -1.17 2.33 -13.22
C HIS A 80 -0.08 1.37 -12.73
N TYR A 81 -0.45 0.41 -11.88
CA TYR A 81 0.43 -0.67 -11.45
C TYR A 81 0.58 -1.67 -12.60
N ASN A 82 1.82 -1.91 -13.03
CA ASN A 82 2.16 -2.92 -14.03
C ASN A 82 2.47 -4.26 -13.38
N ARG A 83 3.21 -4.22 -12.28
CA ARG A 83 3.68 -5.39 -11.53
C ARG A 83 3.96 -5.01 -10.08
N THR A 84 3.67 -5.91 -9.17
CA THR A 84 4.18 -5.88 -7.80
C THR A 84 5.08 -7.09 -7.55
N THR A 85 6.10 -6.89 -6.73
CA THR A 85 6.99 -7.95 -6.24
C THR A 85 7.06 -7.85 -4.73
N SER A 86 6.34 -8.74 -4.03
CA SER A 86 6.33 -8.79 -2.57
C SER A 86 7.64 -9.41 -2.08
N LEU A 87 8.41 -8.65 -1.30
CA LEU A 87 9.71 -9.11 -0.78
C LEU A 87 9.55 -9.77 0.58
N ARG A 88 8.72 -9.19 1.45
CA ARG A 88 8.41 -9.72 2.78
C ARG A 88 7.17 -9.03 3.33
N ARG A 89 6.40 -9.76 4.12
CA ARG A 89 5.33 -9.23 4.97
C ARG A 89 5.32 -9.99 6.27
N TYR A 90 5.24 -9.29 7.39
CA TYR A 90 5.11 -9.90 8.70
C TYR A 90 4.40 -8.95 9.66
N ALA A 91 3.87 -9.50 10.73
CA ALA A 91 3.23 -8.73 11.78
C ALA A 91 3.79 -9.07 13.16
N THR A 92 3.56 -8.15 14.07
CA THR A 92 3.68 -8.29 15.51
C THR A 92 2.32 -7.92 16.12
N ARG A 93 2.24 -7.90 17.45
CA ARG A 93 1.06 -7.42 18.16
C ARG A 93 0.67 -5.99 17.74
N ASP A 94 1.66 -5.13 17.53
CA ASP A 94 1.45 -3.68 17.42
C ASP A 94 1.70 -3.14 16.00
N TYR A 95 2.31 -3.94 15.12
CA TYR A 95 2.70 -3.49 13.78
C TYR A 95 2.51 -4.54 12.71
N VAL A 96 2.20 -4.10 11.48
CA VAL A 96 2.40 -4.88 10.26
C VAL A 96 3.42 -4.16 9.38
N PHE A 97 4.37 -4.93 8.86
CA PHE A 97 5.38 -4.47 7.91
C PHE A 97 5.14 -5.13 6.56
N ASP A 98 5.12 -4.32 5.51
CA ASP A 98 5.05 -4.76 4.12
C ASP A 98 6.16 -4.08 3.34
N ASP A 99 6.99 -4.85 2.63
CA ASP A 99 8.07 -4.36 1.78
C ASP A 99 7.94 -5.01 0.40
N GLN A 100 7.71 -4.17 -0.60
CA GLN A 100 7.46 -4.58 -1.97
C GLN A 100 8.12 -3.63 -2.96
N ILE A 101 8.21 -4.09 -4.21
CA ILE A 101 8.60 -3.27 -5.35
C ILE A 101 7.39 -3.16 -6.26
N ALA A 102 7.05 -1.94 -6.65
CA ALA A 102 6.01 -1.64 -7.62
C ALA A 102 6.65 -1.11 -8.91
N ASP A 103 6.34 -1.77 -10.02
CA ASP A 103 6.56 -1.26 -11.37
C ASP A 103 5.30 -0.49 -11.78
N LEU A 104 5.45 0.80 -12.04
CA LEU A 104 4.36 1.76 -12.15
C LEU A 104 4.47 2.56 -13.44
N SER A 105 3.31 2.99 -13.94
CA SER A 105 3.20 3.97 -15.02
C SER A 105 2.48 5.20 -14.52
N VAL A 106 3.02 6.38 -14.79
CA VAL A 106 2.35 7.64 -14.47
C VAL A 106 1.36 7.96 -15.59
N VAL A 107 0.07 7.89 -15.29
CA VAL A 107 -1.05 8.10 -16.23
C VAL A 107 -1.85 9.36 -15.93
N GLY A 108 -1.67 9.95 -14.75
CA GLY A 108 -2.28 11.20 -14.32
C GLY A 108 -1.34 12.04 -13.45
N ASP A 109 -1.87 13.09 -12.84
CA ASP A 109 -1.10 14.11 -12.11
C ASP A 109 -1.73 14.50 -10.76
N GLN A 110 -2.56 13.63 -10.20
CA GLN A 110 -3.33 13.89 -8.98
C GLN A 110 -2.56 13.57 -7.69
N MET A 111 -1.45 12.82 -7.76
CA MET A 111 -0.55 12.61 -6.62
C MET A 111 0.39 13.82 -6.43
N PRO A 112 0.25 14.58 -5.33
CA PRO A 112 1.14 15.71 -5.08
C PRO A 112 2.57 15.23 -4.80
N ASN A 113 3.56 15.98 -5.28
CA ASN A 113 4.99 15.77 -5.01
C ASN A 113 5.57 14.40 -5.45
N LEU A 114 4.94 13.68 -6.39
CA LEU A 114 5.45 12.40 -6.89
C LEU A 114 6.83 12.54 -7.58
N GLY A 115 7.11 13.69 -8.21
CA GLY A 115 8.40 13.98 -8.86
C GLY A 115 8.57 13.37 -10.26
N PHE A 116 7.52 12.76 -10.81
CA PHE A 116 7.47 12.17 -12.15
C PHE A 116 6.30 12.77 -12.95
N LYS A 117 6.38 12.72 -14.29
CA LYS A 117 5.34 13.26 -15.19
C LYS A 117 4.58 12.14 -15.87
N VAL A 118 3.36 12.45 -16.35
CA VAL A 118 2.56 11.54 -17.18
C VAL A 118 3.40 11.00 -18.35
N GLY A 119 3.34 9.68 -18.55
CA GLY A 119 4.14 8.94 -19.52
C GLY A 119 5.45 8.38 -18.98
N ASP A 120 5.90 8.79 -17.78
CA ASP A 120 7.06 8.17 -17.14
C ASP A 120 6.71 6.77 -16.62
N ARG A 121 7.70 5.87 -16.69
CA ARG A 121 7.68 4.59 -15.99
C ARG A 121 8.56 4.67 -14.74
N VAL A 122 8.02 4.23 -13.62
CA VAL A 122 8.63 4.35 -12.30
C VAL A 122 8.82 2.96 -11.73
N SER A 123 9.97 2.72 -11.13
CA SER A 123 10.16 1.65 -10.17
C SER A 123 10.08 2.28 -8.79
N MET A 124 9.28 1.72 -7.89
CA MET A 124 9.13 2.22 -6.52
C MET A 124 9.37 1.07 -5.56
N ARG A 125 10.38 1.21 -4.69
CA ARG A 125 10.39 0.38 -3.49
C ARG A 125 9.44 1.02 -2.48
N LEU A 126 8.43 0.26 -2.09
CA LEU A 126 7.33 0.71 -1.26
C LEU A 126 7.34 -0.09 0.03
N ILE A 127 7.56 0.61 1.14
CA ILE A 127 7.48 0.03 2.47
C ILE A 127 6.28 0.65 3.17
N HIS A 128 5.33 -0.20 3.56
CA HIS A 128 4.26 0.20 4.46
C HIS A 128 4.59 -0.25 5.88
N ILE A 129 4.37 0.66 6.83
CA ILE A 129 4.34 0.34 8.25
C ILE A 129 2.96 0.71 8.76
N PHE A 130 2.23 -0.30 9.22
CA PHE A 130 0.91 -0.11 9.83
C PHE A 130 1.05 -0.26 11.34
N GLU A 131 0.68 0.78 12.09
CA GLU A 131 0.52 0.71 13.55
C GLU A 131 -0.89 0.18 13.86
N MET A 132 -0.96 -0.88 14.67
CA MET A 132 -2.17 -1.63 14.93
C MET A 132 -2.63 -1.43 16.37
N ARG A 133 -3.96 -1.32 16.56
CA ARG A 133 -4.59 -1.31 17.88
C ARG A 133 -5.96 -1.95 17.78
N ASP A 134 -6.23 -2.93 18.63
CA ASP A 134 -7.53 -3.62 18.72
C ASP A 134 -8.03 -4.13 17.35
N GLY A 135 -7.12 -4.64 16.50
CA GLY A 135 -7.46 -5.12 15.15
C GLY A 135 -7.77 -4.02 14.13
N GLN A 136 -7.47 -2.76 14.43
CA GLN A 136 -7.62 -1.62 13.52
C GLN A 136 -6.27 -1.00 13.20
N ILE A 137 -6.18 -0.36 12.04
CA ILE A 137 -5.00 0.42 11.63
C ILE A 137 -5.14 1.83 12.21
N THR A 138 -4.21 2.23 13.06
CA THR A 138 -4.16 3.56 13.69
C THR A 138 -3.18 4.51 13.02
N ARG A 139 -2.16 3.96 12.34
CA ARG A 139 -1.29 4.73 11.46
C ARG A 139 -0.88 3.87 10.28
N GLU A 140 -0.79 4.49 9.13
CA GLU A 140 -0.17 3.92 7.94
C GLU A 140 0.91 4.87 7.45
N ILE A 141 2.13 4.35 7.29
CA ILE A 141 3.27 5.11 6.77
C ILE A 141 3.76 4.44 5.49
N ALA A 142 3.63 5.13 4.37
CA ALA A 142 4.10 4.70 3.05
C ALA A 142 5.44 5.38 2.70
N TYR A 143 6.53 4.62 2.80
CA TYR A 143 7.85 5.05 2.29
C TYR A 143 7.97 4.70 0.81
N GLU A 144 7.67 5.70 -0.02
CA GLU A 144 7.65 5.59 -1.47
C GLU A 144 9.00 6.02 -2.08
N MET A 145 9.91 5.07 -2.27
CA MET A 145 11.21 5.32 -2.90
C MET A 145 11.09 5.23 -4.43
N SER A 146 10.40 6.21 -5.01
CA SER A 146 10.21 6.34 -6.47
C SER A 146 11.50 6.68 -7.19
N ARG A 147 11.79 5.96 -8.27
CA ARG A 147 13.01 6.11 -9.07
C ARG A 147 12.72 5.79 -10.54
N PRO A 148 13.52 6.32 -11.49
CA PRO A 148 13.36 5.98 -12.89
C PRO A 148 13.47 4.46 -13.11
N TRP A 149 12.51 3.89 -13.82
CA TRP A 149 12.54 2.47 -14.17
C TRP A 149 13.80 2.14 -14.99
N GLY A 150 14.51 1.07 -14.63
CA GLY A 150 15.77 0.68 -15.26
C GLY A 150 16.93 1.65 -15.04
N GLY A 151 16.77 2.65 -14.18
CA GLY A 151 17.82 3.59 -13.80
C GLY A 151 18.88 2.97 -12.90
N ALA A 152 19.99 3.69 -12.65
CA ALA A 152 21.10 3.18 -11.84
C ALA A 152 20.73 2.85 -10.38
N SER A 153 19.70 3.51 -9.83
CA SER A 153 19.16 3.23 -8.50
C SER A 153 18.09 2.14 -8.49
N ASP A 154 17.63 1.69 -9.66
CA ASP A 154 16.66 0.61 -9.81
C ASP A 154 17.34 -0.75 -9.73
N HIS A 155 17.85 -1.03 -8.53
CA HIS A 155 18.73 -2.16 -8.27
C HIS A 155 18.47 -2.70 -6.87
N ASP A 156 17.32 -3.35 -6.72
CA ASP A 156 16.96 -4.06 -5.50
C ASP A 156 17.43 -5.51 -5.52
N TRP A 157 17.76 -6.03 -4.34
CA TRP A 157 17.90 -7.46 -4.16
C TRP A 157 16.52 -8.11 -4.08
N ILE A 158 16.24 -9.01 -5.03
CA ILE A 158 14.99 -9.78 -5.09
C ILE A 158 15.34 -11.24 -4.77
N GLY A 159 14.74 -11.76 -3.70
CA GLY A 159 14.92 -13.16 -3.30
C GLY A 159 14.25 -14.12 -4.29
N PRO A 160 14.71 -15.38 -4.38
CA PRO A 160 14.14 -16.38 -5.30
C PRO A 160 12.67 -16.71 -5.00
N ASP A 161 12.24 -16.50 -3.75
CA ASP A 161 10.87 -16.80 -3.30
C ASP A 161 9.96 -15.56 -3.31
N ALA A 162 10.42 -14.42 -3.85
CA ALA A 162 9.60 -13.22 -3.94
C ALA A 162 8.38 -13.47 -4.82
N ALA A 163 7.19 -13.16 -4.30
CA ALA A 163 5.94 -13.34 -5.04
C ALA A 163 5.77 -12.18 -6.03
N VAL A 164 5.47 -12.51 -7.28
CA VAL A 164 5.24 -11.52 -8.35
C VAL A 164 3.79 -11.59 -8.79
N VAL A 165 3.16 -10.43 -8.90
CA VAL A 165 1.83 -10.27 -9.50
C VAL A 165 1.93 -9.29 -10.64
N ASP A 166 1.53 -9.72 -11.83
CA ASP A 166 1.41 -8.88 -13.03
C ASP A 166 -0.02 -8.36 -13.16
N TYR A 167 -0.16 -7.11 -13.58
CA TYR A 167 -1.44 -6.44 -13.80
C TYR A 167 -1.55 -6.08 -15.28
N PRO A 168 -2.03 -7.02 -16.13
CA PRO A 168 -1.92 -6.90 -17.58
C PRO A 168 -2.85 -5.84 -18.21
N ASP A 169 -3.75 -5.28 -17.41
CA ASP A 169 -4.82 -4.42 -17.87
C ASP A 169 -4.51 -2.96 -17.53
N GLY A 170 -4.11 -2.17 -18.54
CA GLY A 170 -3.92 -0.74 -18.41
C GLY A 170 -3.49 -0.11 -19.72
N PRO A 171 -3.58 1.22 -19.85
CA PRO A 171 -3.33 1.92 -21.13
C PRO A 171 -1.91 1.71 -21.67
N HIS A 172 -0.96 1.31 -20.81
CA HIS A 172 0.46 1.19 -21.15
C HIS A 172 1.09 -0.16 -20.78
N PHE A 173 0.33 -1.14 -20.29
CA PHE A 173 0.89 -2.44 -19.95
C PHE A 173 1.59 -3.07 -21.17
N GLY A 174 2.87 -3.41 -21.02
CA GLY A 174 3.70 -4.02 -22.07
C GLY A 174 4.23 -3.08 -23.16
N GLN A 175 3.95 -1.77 -23.13
CA GLN A 175 4.30 -0.83 -24.20
C GLN A 175 5.55 0.01 -23.87
N TRP A 176 6.72 -0.63 -23.74
CA TRP A 176 7.91 -0.02 -23.11
C TRP A 176 9.11 0.24 -24.03
N GLU A 177 9.03 -0.09 -25.32
CA GLU A 177 10.12 0.16 -26.25
C GLU A 177 10.02 1.54 -26.91
N LYS A 178 11.03 2.39 -26.67
CA LYS A 178 11.64 3.28 -27.66
C LYS A 178 13.14 3.39 -27.42
#